data_AF-A0A7X5SCL9-F1
#
_entry.id   AF-A0A7X5SCL9-F1
#
_cell.length_a   1.000
_cell.length_b   1.000
_cell.length_c   1.000
_cell.angle_alpha   90.00
_cell.angle_beta   90.00
_cell.angle_gamma   90.00
#
_symmetry.space_group_name_H-M   'P 1'
#
loop_
_entity.id
_entity.type
_entity.pdbx_description
1 polymer ?
#
loop_
_entity_poly.entity_id
_entity_poly.type
_entity_poly.pdbx_seq_one_letter_code
_entity_poly.pdbx_strand_id
1 'polypeptide(L)'
;EFFEKNSILLLIGILIVVAIGGLIEIVPLFYLKSTIEAAAGMRPYTPLELAGRNIYVREGCYLCHSQMVRPMRDEVERYGHFSLAAESMYD
;
A
#
# COMPACT_ATOMS: atom_id res chain seq x y z
N GLU A 1 9.00 0.56 38.68
CA GLU A 1 7.87 0.04 39.48
C GLU A 1 6.49 0.63 39.19
N PHE A 2 6.25 1.95 39.13
CA PHE A 2 4.88 2.51 38.97
C PHE A 2 4.14 2.01 37.72
N PHE A 3 4.78 1.97 36.55
CA PHE A 3 4.19 1.39 35.34
C PHE A 3 4.07 -0.13 35.41
N GLU A 4 5.11 -0.81 35.87
CA GLU A 4 5.18 -2.29 35.94
C GLU A 4 4.18 -2.89 36.94
N LYS A 5 3.78 -2.13 37.96
CA LYS A 5 2.79 -2.56 38.97
C LYS A 5 1.34 -2.22 38.61
N ASN A 6 1.10 -1.40 37.58
CA ASN A 6 -0.23 -0.97 37.16
C ASN A 6 -0.51 -1.41 35.73
N SER A 7 -1.18 -2.55 35.57
CA SER A 7 -1.47 -3.16 34.26
C SER A 7 -2.25 -2.26 33.30
N ILE A 8 -3.19 -1.45 33.81
CA ILE A 8 -3.98 -0.52 32.99
C ILE A 8 -3.09 0.60 32.44
N LEU A 9 -2.22 1.18 33.28
CA LEU A 9 -1.30 2.25 32.85
C LEU A 9 -0.26 1.73 31.86
N LEU A 10 0.24 0.51 32.07
CA LEU A 10 1.16 -0.15 31.14
C LEU A 10 0.49 -0.38 29.78
N LEU A 11 -0.75 -0.90 29.76
CA LEU A 11 -1.50 -1.12 28.53
C LEU A 11 -1.71 0.17 27.73
N ILE A 12 -2.12 1.26 28.39
CA ILE A 12 -2.30 2.56 27.74
C ILE A 12 -0.97 3.07 27.17
N GLY A 13 0.12 2.95 27.94
CA GLY A 13 1.46 3.35 27.50
C GLY A 13 1.89 2.59 26.24
N ILE A 14 1.69 1.26 26.20
CA ILE A 14 2.00 0.43 25.03
C ILE A 14 1.17 0.87 23.83
N LEU A 15 -0.14 1.05 24.01
CA LEU A 15 -1.04 1.45 22.92
C LEU A 15 -0.63 2.79 22.30
N ILE A 16 -0.29 3.77 23.14
CA ILE A 16 0.20 5.08 22.67
C ILE A 16 1.50 4.92 21.87
N VAL A 17 2.47 4.19 22.42
CA VAL A 17 3.79 4.03 21.77
C VAL A 17 3.67 3.31 20.42
N VAL A 18 2.86 2.24 20.34
CA VAL A 18 2.63 1.50 19.09
C VAL A 18 1.87 2.34 18.06
N ALA A 19 0.90 3.15 18.49
CA ALA A 19 0.10 3.97 17.59
C ALA A 19 0.91 5.09 16.90
N ILE A 20 1.97 5.60 17.54
CA ILE A 20 2.80 6.69 16.99
C ILE A 20 3.36 6.33 15.61
N GLY A 21 3.84 5.10 15.40
CA GLY A 21 4.38 4.67 14.11
C GLY A 21 3.33 4.74 12.99
N GLY A 22 2.15 4.17 13.24
CA GLY A 22 1.03 4.21 12.28
C GLY A 22 0.54 5.63 12.00
N LEU A 23 0.51 6.49 13.02
CA LEU A 23 0.15 7.90 12.85
C LEU A 23 1.14 8.65 11.96
N ILE A 24 2.44 8.41 12.10
CA ILE A 24 3.47 9.12 11.33
C ILE A 24 3.57 8.57 9.90
N GLU A 25 3.42 7.26 9.70
CA GLU A 25 3.62 6.63 8.40
C GLU A 25 2.36 6.63 7.52
N ILE A 26 1.17 6.39 8.10
CA ILE A 26 -0.07 6.19 7.33
C ILE A 26 -0.82 7.52 7.14
N VAL A 27 -0.97 8.33 8.20
CA VAL A 27 -1.83 9.52 8.15
C VAL A 27 -1.38 10.53 7.08
N PRO A 28 -0.08 10.84 6.90
CA PRO A 28 0.33 11.78 5.87
C PRO A 28 0.02 11.31 4.44
N LEU A 29 -0.04 10.01 4.18
CA LEU A 29 -0.31 9.45 2.85
C LEU A 29 -1.70 9.84 2.32
N PHE A 30 -2.67 10.13 3.20
CA PHE A 30 -4.00 10.61 2.81
C PHE A 30 -4.01 12.06 2.31
N TYR A 31 -2.98 12.85 2.62
CA TYR A 31 -2.90 14.27 2.29
C TYR A 31 -1.87 14.58 1.20
N LEU A 32 -0.94 13.67 0.93
CA LEU A 32 0.06 13.80 -0.12
C LEU A 32 -0.57 13.61 -1.51
N LYS A 33 -0.51 14.63 -2.36
CA LYS A 33 -1.12 14.58 -3.70
C LYS A 33 -0.42 13.61 -4.66
N SER A 34 0.88 13.37 -4.47
CA SER A 34 1.67 12.47 -5.33
C SER A 34 1.22 11.01 -5.29
N THR A 35 0.46 10.60 -4.27
CA THR A 35 -0.16 9.26 -4.17
C THR A 35 -1.61 9.23 -4.65
N ILE A 36 -2.22 10.37 -4.97
CA ILE A 36 -3.66 10.51 -5.21
C ILE A 36 -3.98 11.00 -6.64
N GLU A 37 -3.01 11.61 -7.35
CA GLU A 37 -3.26 12.09 -8.72
C GLU A 37 -3.38 10.93 -9.71
N ALA A 38 -4.56 10.80 -10.34
CA ALA A 38 -4.81 9.81 -11.37
C ALA A 38 -3.93 10.08 -12.61
N ALA A 39 -3.26 9.04 -13.10
CA ALA A 39 -2.52 9.12 -14.36
C ALA A 39 -3.46 9.48 -15.51
N ALA A 40 -3.00 10.32 -16.43
CA ALA A 40 -3.79 10.76 -17.57
C ALA A 40 -4.26 9.55 -18.41
N GLY A 41 -5.57 9.39 -18.54
CA GLY A 41 -6.19 8.29 -19.29
C GLY A 41 -6.49 7.02 -18.49
N MET A 42 -6.16 6.98 -17.20
CA MET A 42 -6.52 5.86 -16.34
C MET A 42 -8.01 5.89 -15.97
N ARG A 43 -8.65 4.72 -15.97
CA ARG A 43 -10.07 4.53 -15.61
C ARG A 43 -10.19 3.36 -14.63
N PRO A 44 -11.28 3.29 -13.86
CA PRO A 44 -11.61 2.07 -13.14
C PRO A 44 -11.71 0.85 -14.08
N TYR A 45 -11.46 -0.33 -13.51
CA TYR A 45 -11.63 -1.60 -14.21
C TYR A 45 -13.05 -1.75 -14.76
N THR A 46 -13.18 -2.23 -16.00
CA THR A 46 -14.47 -2.67 -16.54
C THR A 46 -14.99 -3.87 -15.74
N PRO A 47 -16.29 -4.19 -15.81
CA PRO A 47 -16.84 -5.34 -15.09
C PRO A 47 -16.13 -6.67 -15.39
N LEU A 48 -15.70 -6.89 -16.64
CA LEU A 48 -14.99 -8.10 -17.02
C LEU A 48 -13.53 -8.12 -16.50
N GLU A 49 -12.83 -6.99 -16.57
CA GLU A 49 -11.48 -6.85 -16.01
C GLU A 49 -11.50 -7.05 -14.48
N LEU A 50 -12.49 -6.49 -13.79
CA LEU A 50 -12.66 -6.66 -12.34
C LEU A 50 -12.97 -8.12 -11.97
N ALA A 51 -13.82 -8.79 -12.75
CA ALA A 51 -14.05 -10.23 -12.58
C ALA A 51 -12.75 -11.04 -12.78
N GLY A 52 -11.94 -10.68 -13.78
CA GLY A 52 -10.61 -11.26 -13.99
C GLY A 52 -9.65 -11.01 -12.84
N ARG A 53 -9.62 -9.79 -12.28
CA ARG A 53 -8.81 -9.43 -11.09
C ARG A 53 -9.20 -10.26 -9.87
N ASN A 54 -10.49 -10.49 -9.65
CA ASN A 54 -10.95 -11.36 -8.57
C ASN A 54 -10.48 -12.81 -8.75
N ILE A 55 -10.41 -13.31 -9.99
CA ILE A 55 -9.83 -14.61 -10.28
C ILE A 55 -8.32 -14.60 -10.02
N TYR A 56 -7.59 -13.57 -10.45
CA TYR A 56 -6.15 -13.41 -10.17
C TYR A 56 -5.85 -13.48 -8.66
N VAL A 57 -6.65 -12.82 -7.82
CA VAL A 57 -6.52 -12.89 -6.35
C VAL A 57 -6.88 -14.28 -5.83
N ARG A 58 -7.98 -14.88 -6.32
CA ARG A 58 -8.44 -16.22 -5.89
C ARG A 58 -7.39 -17.30 -6.16
N GLU A 59 -6.74 -17.27 -7.31
CA GLU A 59 -5.71 -18.24 -7.68
C GLU A 59 -4.35 -17.94 -7.05
N GLY A 60 -4.24 -16.85 -6.26
CA GLY A 60 -3.00 -16.50 -5.58
C GLY A 60 -1.88 -16.10 -6.54
N CYS A 61 -2.20 -15.58 -7.73
CA CYS A 61 -1.19 -15.20 -8.73
C CYS A 61 -0.14 -14.22 -8.16
N TYR A 62 -0.55 -13.35 -7.22
CA TYR A 62 0.32 -12.39 -6.52
C TYR A 62 1.41 -13.05 -5.66
N LEU A 63 1.30 -14.35 -5.34
CA LEU A 63 2.33 -15.09 -4.61
C LEU A 63 3.58 -15.34 -5.48
N CYS A 64 3.44 -15.30 -6.81
CA CYS A 64 4.55 -15.50 -7.75
C CYS A 64 4.80 -14.31 -8.68
N HIS A 65 3.81 -13.43 -8.88
CA HIS A 65 3.89 -12.33 -9.83
C HIS A 65 3.78 -10.97 -9.14
N SER A 66 4.85 -10.17 -9.22
CA SER A 66 4.81 -8.76 -8.81
C SER A 66 4.12 -7.90 -9.86
N GLN A 67 3.45 -6.85 -9.40
CA GLN A 67 2.82 -5.82 -10.25
C GLN A 67 3.44 -4.44 -10.01
N MET A 68 4.72 -4.41 -9.60
CA MET A 68 5.46 -3.18 -9.28
C MET A 68 6.87 -3.27 -9.87
N VAL A 69 7.17 -2.41 -10.85
CA VAL A 69 8.50 -2.26 -11.44
C VAL A 69 9.26 -1.20 -10.68
N ARG A 70 10.46 -1.52 -10.19
CA ARG A 70 11.30 -0.61 -9.40
C ARG A 70 12.07 0.37 -10.30
N PRO A 71 12.45 1.55 -9.79
CA PRO A 71 13.16 2.58 -10.56
C PRO A 71 14.66 2.27 -10.71
N MET A 72 15.01 1.05 -11.14
CA MET A 72 16.37 0.64 -11.44
C MET A 72 16.52 0.44 -12.95
N ARG A 73 17.67 0.81 -13.52
CA ARG A 73 17.90 0.70 -14.97
C ARG A 73 17.65 -0.72 -15.51
N ASP A 74 18.12 -1.75 -14.80
CA ASP A 74 17.94 -3.16 -15.23
C ASP A 74 16.45 -3.57 -15.27
N GLU A 75 15.65 -3.12 -14.30
CA GLU A 75 14.22 -3.40 -14.32
C GLU A 75 13.49 -2.62 -15.39
N VAL A 76 13.90 -1.37 -15.63
CA VAL A 76 13.28 -0.55 -16.67
C VAL A 76 13.57 -1.12 -18.06
N GLU A 77 14.78 -1.60 -18.30
CA GLU A 77 15.16 -2.26 -19.55
C GLU A 77 14.44 -3.61 -19.74
N ARG A 78 14.14 -4.32 -18.65
CA ARG A 78 13.49 -5.64 -18.69
C ARG A 78 11.96 -5.56 -18.77
N TYR A 79 11.34 -4.69 -17.99
CA TYR A 79 9.90 -4.66 -17.75
C TYR A 79 9.20 -3.40 -18.27
N GLY A 80 9.94 -2.35 -18.63
CA GLY A 80 9.40 -1.07 -19.10
C GLY A 80 9.42 0.02 -18.04
N HIS A 81 8.58 1.05 -18.20
CA HIS A 81 8.57 2.19 -17.27
C HIS A 81 8.36 1.72 -15.81
N PHE A 82 9.06 2.37 -14.86
CA PHE A 82 8.88 2.08 -13.44
C PHE A 82 7.44 2.42 -13.02
N SER A 83 6.88 1.64 -12.11
CA SER A 83 5.49 1.80 -11.71
C SER A 83 5.28 3.11 -10.97
N LEU A 84 4.14 3.75 -11.24
CA LEU A 84 3.74 5.00 -10.59
C LEU A 84 2.68 4.71 -9.52
N ALA A 85 2.71 5.45 -8.41
CA ALA A 85 1.69 5.30 -7.35
C ALA A 85 0.26 5.48 -7.90
N ALA A 86 0.09 6.33 -8.91
CA ALA A 86 -1.16 6.53 -9.60
C ALA A 86 -1.72 5.24 -10.21
N GLU A 87 -0.89 4.35 -10.76
CA GLU A 87 -1.34 3.16 -11.51
C GLU A 87 -2.12 2.16 -10.64
N SER A 88 -1.85 2.14 -9.32
CA SER A 88 -2.54 1.28 -8.34
C SER A 88 -3.66 1.99 -7.58
N MET A 89 -4.12 3.17 -8.02
CA MET A 89 -5.13 3.94 -7.28
C MET A 89 -6.49 3.24 -7.17
N TYR A 90 -6.87 2.40 -8.14
CA TYR A 90 -8.15 1.67 -8.16
C TYR A 90 -8.03 0.19 -7.74
N ASP A 91 -6.90 -0.21 -7.18
CA ASP A 91 -6.66 -1.57 -6.69
C ASP A 91 -7.25 -1.82 -5.28
#